data_AF-A0AAU5D6A0-F1
#
_entry.id   AF-A0AAU5D6A0-F1
#
_cell.length_a   1.000
_cell.length_b   1.000
_cell.length_c   1.000
_cell.angle_alpha   90.00
_cell.angle_beta   90.00
_cell.angle_gamma   90.00
#
_symmetry.space_group_name_H-M   'P 1'
#
loop_
_entity.id
_entity.type
_entity.pdbx_description
1 polymer ?
#
loop_
_entity_poly.entity_id
_entity_poly.type
_entity_poly.pdbx_seq_one_letter_code
_entity_poly.pdbx_strand_id
1 'polypeptide(L)'
;MTRNLYLGADLAPVLAATGQQALVAAVTAVYANVQATNFPERAKVLADEIADGDPHLVGLQEAALWRSQTPADPSSSATHVEYDFLKILLRELSARGKHYRAVAEVTVGSDFEAPRSTPTGLQDIRLTDRDVLLARTDLPTRAFSVTNAQSAQFQNFVPLCLALLGCPPNPPLQVKRGWVAADATLHGRTARVVSTHLEPASRTVQEAQAAELLTGPLNTTLPAVLLGDLNSAAGGVGATPSSATQSHANLLAAGFKDAWTATRPRDPGFTCCQAPDLRNLASQLTQRIDYVLYRGDITARATQRVGARQADRTPSGLWPSDHAGLKSLLRLH
;
A
#
# COMPACT_ATOMS: atom_id res chain seq x y z
N MET A 1 1.08 -3.81 -11.82
CA MET A 1 -0.19 -3.74 -11.06
C MET A 1 0.10 -2.99 -9.77
N THR A 2 -0.83 -2.18 -9.27
CA THR A 2 -0.74 -1.58 -7.92
C THR A 2 -1.84 -2.11 -7.02
N ARG A 3 -1.54 -2.33 -5.75
CA ARG A 3 -2.49 -2.85 -4.77
C ARG A 3 -2.15 -2.39 -3.35
N ASN A 4 -3.00 -1.55 -2.77
CA ASN A 4 -3.07 -1.38 -1.33
C ASN A 4 -3.76 -2.62 -0.70
N LEU A 5 -3.09 -3.29 0.24
CA LEU A 5 -3.54 -4.53 0.87
C LEU A 5 -4.48 -4.31 2.07
N TYR A 6 -4.61 -3.07 2.52
CA TYR A 6 -5.27 -2.67 3.76
C TYR A 6 -4.65 -3.29 5.01
N LEU A 7 -4.09 -2.47 5.91
CA LEU A 7 -3.50 -2.89 7.20
C LEU A 7 -4.42 -3.80 8.03
N GLY A 8 -5.74 -3.72 7.81
CA GLY A 8 -6.77 -4.56 8.42
C GLY A 8 -7.66 -3.81 9.40
N ALA A 9 -7.37 -2.53 9.67
CA ALA A 9 -8.16 -1.68 10.54
C ALA A 9 -7.84 -0.18 10.33
N ASP A 10 -8.79 0.69 10.68
CA ASP A 10 -8.54 2.13 10.86
C ASP A 10 -7.76 2.38 12.16
N LEU A 11 -6.63 3.08 12.05
CA LEU A 11 -5.75 3.40 13.19
C LEU A 11 -6.10 4.73 13.87
N ALA A 12 -7.01 5.54 13.32
CA ALA A 12 -7.36 6.84 13.88
C ALA A 12 -7.76 6.79 15.38
N PRO A 13 -8.50 5.79 15.88
CA PRO A 13 -8.82 5.69 17.31
C PRO A 13 -7.58 5.55 18.21
N VAL A 14 -6.53 4.85 17.74
CA VAL A 14 -5.28 4.69 18.49
C VAL A 14 -4.52 6.01 18.53
N LEU A 15 -4.47 6.73 17.41
CA LEU A 15 -3.83 8.04 17.31
C LEU A 15 -4.58 9.13 18.09
N ALA A 16 -5.89 8.98 18.29
CA ALA A 16 -6.70 9.93 19.06
C ALA A 16 -6.75 9.61 20.57
N ALA A 17 -6.25 8.45 20.99
CA ALA A 17 -6.37 7.98 22.37
C ALA A 17 -5.61 8.88 23.36
N THR A 18 -6.30 9.30 24.42
CA THR A 18 -5.74 10.09 25.52
C THR A 18 -5.79 9.29 26.83
N GLY A 19 -4.63 9.03 27.43
CA GLY A 19 -4.52 8.18 28.62
C GLY A 19 -4.39 6.67 28.31
N GLN A 20 -3.69 5.94 29.18
CA GLN A 20 -3.33 4.53 28.98
C GLN A 20 -4.56 3.63 28.80
N GLN A 21 -5.64 3.87 29.55
CA GLN A 21 -6.87 3.09 29.44
C GLN A 21 -7.54 3.25 28.07
N ALA A 22 -7.60 4.48 27.54
CA ALA A 22 -8.15 4.74 26.22
C ALA A 22 -7.29 4.12 25.12
N LEU A 23 -5.96 4.17 25.27
CA LEU A 23 -5.02 3.52 24.35
C LEU A 23 -5.25 2.01 24.32
N VAL A 24 -5.30 1.35 25.48
CA VAL A 24 -5.55 -0.10 25.56
C VAL A 24 -6.90 -0.46 24.93
N ALA A 25 -7.95 0.32 25.17
CA ALA A 25 -9.26 0.10 24.57
C ALA A 25 -9.23 0.27 23.04
N ALA A 26 -8.54 1.30 22.53
CA ALA A 26 -8.39 1.54 21.10
C ALA A 26 -7.61 0.43 20.41
N VAL A 27 -6.47 -0.01 20.97
CA VAL A 27 -5.67 -1.11 20.41
C VAL A 27 -6.47 -2.42 20.46
N THR A 28 -7.28 -2.64 21.50
CA THR A 28 -8.18 -3.81 21.58
C THR A 28 -9.18 -3.81 20.43
N ALA A 29 -9.83 -2.68 20.16
CA ALA A 29 -10.79 -2.56 19.08
C ALA A 29 -10.14 -2.67 17.69
N VAL A 30 -9.00 -2.01 17.49
CA VAL A 30 -8.22 -2.07 16.23
C VAL A 30 -7.79 -3.49 15.93
N TYR A 31 -7.18 -4.18 16.90
CA TYR A 31 -6.72 -5.55 16.68
C TYR A 31 -7.88 -6.53 16.49
N ALA A 32 -9.02 -6.32 17.16
CA ALA A 32 -10.23 -7.09 16.88
C ALA A 32 -10.70 -6.90 15.43
N ASN A 33 -10.58 -5.70 14.86
CA ASN A 33 -10.90 -5.46 13.46
C ASN A 33 -9.87 -6.11 12.50
N VAL A 34 -8.57 -6.09 12.83
CA VAL A 34 -7.54 -6.84 12.08
C VAL A 34 -7.88 -8.33 11.98
N GLN A 35 -8.33 -8.93 13.09
CA GLN A 35 -8.80 -10.32 13.11
C GLN A 35 -10.09 -10.49 12.29
N ALA A 36 -11.05 -9.58 12.44
CA ALA A 36 -12.35 -9.64 11.77
C ALA A 36 -12.28 -9.46 10.24
N THR A 37 -11.30 -8.70 9.74
CA THR A 37 -11.06 -8.52 8.31
C THR A 37 -10.29 -9.68 7.68
N ASN A 38 -9.95 -10.73 8.45
CA ASN A 38 -9.50 -12.06 7.99
C ASN A 38 -8.56 -12.03 6.77
N PHE A 39 -7.37 -11.44 6.93
CA PHE A 39 -6.41 -11.35 5.83
C PHE A 39 -6.08 -12.71 5.17
N PRO A 40 -5.97 -13.85 5.88
CA PRO A 40 -5.78 -15.16 5.22
C PRO A 40 -6.85 -15.51 4.19
N GLU A 41 -8.11 -15.12 4.41
CA GLU A 41 -9.17 -15.30 3.42
C GLU A 41 -9.09 -14.26 2.30
N ARG A 42 -8.82 -12.99 2.63
CA ARG A 42 -8.64 -11.93 1.62
C ARG A 42 -7.44 -12.19 0.70
N ALA A 43 -6.36 -12.76 1.23
CA ALA A 43 -5.16 -13.09 0.47
C ALA A 43 -5.42 -14.07 -0.67
N LYS A 44 -6.43 -14.95 -0.54
CA LYS A 44 -6.84 -15.87 -1.61
C LYS A 44 -7.38 -15.09 -2.80
N VAL A 45 -8.37 -14.22 -2.58
CA VAL A 45 -8.97 -13.43 -3.66
C VAL A 45 -7.99 -12.39 -4.23
N LEU A 46 -7.11 -11.82 -3.40
CA LEU A 46 -6.00 -10.96 -3.86
C LEU A 46 -5.01 -11.74 -4.73
N ALA A 47 -4.70 -12.99 -4.39
CA ALA A 47 -3.85 -13.86 -5.21
C ALA A 47 -4.55 -14.27 -6.52
N ASP A 48 -5.86 -14.48 -6.52
CA ASP A 48 -6.66 -14.68 -7.74
C ASP A 48 -6.58 -13.47 -8.67
N GLU A 49 -6.75 -12.24 -8.15
CA GLU A 49 -6.62 -11.00 -8.93
C GLU A 49 -5.25 -10.88 -9.62
N ILE A 50 -4.17 -11.21 -8.90
CA ILE A 50 -2.80 -11.20 -9.44
C ILE A 50 -2.63 -12.35 -10.44
N ALA A 51 -3.09 -13.56 -10.13
CA ALA A 51 -2.95 -14.74 -10.98
C ALA A 51 -3.66 -14.58 -12.33
N ASP A 52 -4.85 -13.99 -12.33
CA ASP A 52 -5.64 -13.68 -13.54
C ASP A 52 -4.99 -12.59 -14.39
N GLY A 53 -4.14 -11.76 -13.78
CA GLY A 53 -3.44 -10.67 -14.46
C GLY A 53 -2.06 -11.04 -14.97
N ASP A 54 -1.43 -12.05 -14.38
CA ASP A 54 -0.05 -12.43 -14.61
C ASP A 54 0.94 -11.24 -14.70
N PRO A 55 0.79 -10.19 -13.86
CA PRO A 55 1.56 -8.97 -14.00
C PRO A 55 3.05 -9.27 -13.79
N HIS A 56 3.91 -8.74 -14.66
CA HIS A 56 5.36 -8.85 -14.48
C HIS A 56 5.83 -8.27 -13.13
N LEU A 57 5.19 -7.19 -12.69
CA LEU A 57 5.48 -6.47 -11.46
C LEU A 57 4.20 -6.07 -10.72
N VAL A 58 4.23 -6.18 -9.39
CA VAL A 58 3.16 -5.72 -8.49
C VAL A 58 3.76 -4.81 -7.43
N GLY A 59 3.33 -3.55 -7.39
CA GLY A 59 3.59 -2.64 -6.28
C GLY A 59 2.54 -2.85 -5.20
N LEU A 60 2.95 -3.28 -4.01
CA LEU A 60 2.10 -3.48 -2.85
C LEU A 60 2.31 -2.35 -1.84
N GLN A 61 1.20 -1.80 -1.36
CA GLN A 61 1.16 -0.87 -0.24
C GLN A 61 0.48 -1.57 0.94
N GLU A 62 0.82 -1.18 2.17
CA GLU A 62 0.23 -1.72 3.39
C GLU A 62 0.46 -3.24 3.57
N ALA A 63 1.64 -3.74 3.21
CA ALA A 63 2.00 -5.14 3.42
C ALA A 63 2.35 -5.44 4.90
N ALA A 64 1.34 -5.29 5.76
CA ALA A 64 1.48 -5.32 7.21
C ALA A 64 2.14 -6.60 7.75
N LEU A 65 2.89 -6.43 8.82
CA LEU A 65 3.35 -7.49 9.71
C LEU A 65 2.82 -7.19 11.12
N TRP A 66 1.85 -7.99 11.56
CA TRP A 66 1.28 -7.96 12.90
C TRP A 66 1.96 -9.00 13.78
N ARG A 67 2.41 -8.57 14.95
CA ARG A 67 3.07 -9.41 15.95
C ARG A 67 2.46 -9.21 17.34
N SER A 68 2.63 -10.19 18.21
CA SER A 68 2.14 -10.16 19.58
C SER A 68 3.16 -10.64 20.62
N GLN A 69 2.88 -10.33 21.88
CA GLN A 69 3.60 -10.86 23.05
C GLN A 69 2.67 -10.96 24.26
N THR A 70 2.71 -12.10 24.97
CA THR A 70 1.88 -12.35 26.15
C THR A 70 2.71 -13.01 27.26
N PRO A 71 2.72 -12.46 28.49
CA PRO A 71 2.09 -11.19 28.89
C PRO A 71 2.74 -9.99 28.18
N ALA A 72 2.06 -8.83 28.18
CA ALA A 72 2.68 -7.58 27.76
C ALA A 72 3.96 -7.30 28.56
N ASP A 73 5.01 -6.85 27.90
CA ASP A 73 6.34 -6.58 28.47
C ASP A 73 6.95 -5.32 27.84
N PRO A 74 7.01 -4.19 28.56
CA PRO A 74 7.59 -2.96 28.02
C PRO A 74 9.13 -3.02 27.85
N SER A 75 9.79 -4.09 28.30
CA SER A 75 11.25 -4.23 28.24
C SER A 75 11.76 -4.99 27.02
N SER A 76 10.86 -5.64 26.27
CA SER A 76 11.18 -6.32 25.02
C SER A 76 10.10 -6.04 23.98
N SER A 77 10.40 -6.28 22.70
CA SER A 77 9.41 -6.05 21.65
C SER A 77 8.72 -7.35 21.25
N ALA A 78 7.45 -7.25 20.88
CA ALA A 78 6.67 -8.35 20.34
C ALA A 78 7.32 -8.97 19.08
N THR A 79 7.46 -10.30 19.09
CA THR A 79 8.08 -11.08 18.03
C THR A 79 7.21 -12.23 17.50
N HIS A 80 6.18 -12.65 18.23
CA HIS A 80 5.29 -13.72 17.77
C HIS A 80 4.49 -13.25 16.56
N VAL A 81 4.68 -13.85 15.38
CA VAL A 81 4.00 -13.43 14.16
C VAL A 81 2.57 -13.92 14.16
N GLU A 82 1.62 -12.98 14.19
CA GLU A 82 0.19 -13.24 14.04
C GLU A 82 -0.20 -13.27 12.56
N TYR A 83 0.18 -12.21 11.83
CA TYR A 83 -0.04 -12.10 10.39
C TYR A 83 1.15 -11.45 9.70
N ASP A 84 1.71 -12.13 8.71
CA ASP A 84 2.68 -11.55 7.77
C ASP A 84 2.02 -11.51 6.39
N PHE A 85 1.42 -10.37 6.04
CA PHE A 85 0.57 -10.25 4.85
C PHE A 85 1.33 -10.60 3.57
N LEU A 86 2.60 -10.18 3.48
CA LEU A 86 3.47 -10.50 2.37
C LEU A 86 3.68 -12.02 2.24
N LYS A 87 4.04 -12.71 3.34
CA LYS A 87 4.25 -14.17 3.30
C LYS A 87 2.98 -14.94 3.01
N ILE A 88 1.84 -14.51 3.56
CA ILE A 88 0.55 -15.14 3.30
C ILE A 88 0.20 -14.99 1.81
N LEU A 89 0.30 -13.78 1.25
CA LEU A 89 0.03 -13.54 -0.17
C LEU A 89 0.96 -14.33 -1.10
N LEU A 90 2.27 -14.36 -0.82
CA LEU A 90 3.23 -15.15 -1.61
C LEU A 90 2.93 -16.66 -1.57
N ARG A 91 2.44 -17.17 -0.43
CA ARG A 91 1.99 -18.56 -0.30
C ARG A 91 0.76 -18.83 -1.17
N GLU A 92 -0.22 -17.93 -1.14
CA GLU A 92 -1.44 -18.05 -1.95
C GLU A 92 -1.16 -17.93 -3.46
N LEU A 93 -0.19 -17.12 -3.86
CA LEU A 93 0.32 -17.07 -5.23
C LEU A 93 1.00 -18.38 -5.63
N SER A 94 1.88 -18.91 -4.78
CA SER A 94 2.56 -20.19 -5.01
C SER A 94 1.57 -21.35 -5.14
N ALA A 95 0.52 -21.37 -4.31
CA ALA A 95 -0.55 -22.37 -4.39
C ALA A 95 -1.31 -22.35 -5.72
N ARG A 96 -1.27 -21.23 -6.45
CA ARG A 96 -1.83 -21.05 -7.80
C ARG A 96 -0.80 -21.25 -8.92
N GLY A 97 0.39 -21.76 -8.59
CA GLY A 97 1.50 -21.92 -9.54
C GLY A 97 2.11 -20.60 -10.00
N LYS A 98 1.88 -19.50 -9.27
CA LYS A 98 2.42 -18.18 -9.59
C LYS A 98 3.64 -17.89 -8.72
N HIS A 99 4.80 -17.72 -9.35
CA HIS A 99 6.06 -17.53 -8.62
C HIS A 99 6.51 -16.07 -8.65
N TYR A 100 6.31 -15.40 -7.53
CA TYR A 100 6.74 -14.03 -7.30
C TYR A 100 7.77 -13.96 -6.17
N ARG A 101 8.66 -12.96 -6.22
CA ARG A 101 9.52 -12.59 -5.09
C ARG A 101 9.46 -11.09 -4.85
N ALA A 102 9.63 -10.67 -3.60
CA ALA A 102 9.94 -9.28 -3.28
C ALA A 102 11.34 -8.95 -3.80
N VAL A 103 11.44 -8.02 -4.76
CA VAL A 103 12.72 -7.55 -5.29
C VAL A 103 13.20 -6.29 -4.57
N ALA A 104 12.30 -5.53 -3.98
CA ALA A 104 12.58 -4.40 -3.12
C ALA A 104 11.48 -4.27 -2.06
N GLU A 105 11.85 -3.82 -0.87
CA GLU A 105 10.97 -3.65 0.29
C GLU A 105 11.47 -2.44 1.10
N VAL A 106 10.56 -1.64 1.63
CA VAL A 106 10.87 -0.56 2.56
C VAL A 106 9.90 -0.60 3.73
N THR A 107 10.43 -0.58 4.95
CA THR A 107 9.63 -0.40 6.17
C THR A 107 9.20 1.06 6.28
N VAL A 108 7.91 1.28 6.52
CA VAL A 108 7.28 2.61 6.67
C VAL A 108 6.51 2.68 7.99
N GLY A 109 5.90 3.83 8.29
CA GLY A 109 5.31 4.12 9.59
C GLY A 109 6.36 4.33 10.68
N SER A 110 6.12 3.79 11.87
CA SER A 110 7.05 3.88 13.02
C SER A 110 7.25 2.55 13.76
N ASP A 111 6.84 1.42 13.17
CA ASP A 111 6.87 0.09 13.81
C ASP A 111 6.20 0.10 15.20
N PHE A 112 4.91 0.47 15.23
CA PHE A 112 4.16 0.78 16.44
C PHE A 112 3.92 -0.45 17.30
N GLU A 113 4.09 -0.32 18.62
CA GLU A 113 3.78 -1.35 19.60
C GLU A 113 2.96 -0.75 20.75
N ALA A 114 1.84 -1.39 21.10
CA ALA A 114 1.01 -0.97 22.21
C ALA A 114 0.20 -2.13 22.81
N PRO A 115 -0.14 -2.07 24.10
CA PRO A 115 -0.89 -3.13 24.75
C PRO A 115 -2.38 -3.10 24.38
N ARG A 116 -2.97 -4.28 24.25
CA ARG A 116 -4.43 -4.51 24.23
C ARG A 116 -4.89 -5.31 25.45
N SER A 117 -6.19 -5.28 25.70
CA SER A 117 -6.84 -6.12 26.71
C SER A 117 -7.21 -7.50 26.15
N THR A 118 -7.04 -8.53 26.96
CA THR A 118 -7.45 -9.92 26.71
C THR A 118 -8.13 -10.50 27.97
N PRO A 119 -8.88 -11.60 27.88
CA PRO A 119 -9.44 -12.26 29.07
C PRO A 119 -8.39 -12.70 30.09
N THR A 120 -7.15 -12.91 29.67
CA THR A 120 -6.03 -13.38 30.51
C THR A 120 -5.06 -12.28 30.95
N GLY A 121 -5.35 -11.01 30.65
CA GLY A 121 -4.49 -9.87 30.96
C GLY A 121 -4.11 -9.04 29.72
N LEU A 122 -3.02 -8.29 29.80
CA LEU A 122 -2.53 -7.48 28.67
C LEU A 122 -1.68 -8.33 27.71
N GLN A 123 -1.83 -8.03 26.42
CA GLN A 123 -1.00 -8.55 25.33
C GLN A 123 -0.49 -7.37 24.51
N ASP A 124 0.81 -7.31 24.21
CA ASP A 124 1.33 -6.31 23.28
C ASP A 124 1.01 -6.70 21.84
N ILE A 125 0.66 -5.70 21.04
CA ILE A 125 0.47 -5.82 19.60
C ILE A 125 1.43 -4.86 18.92
N ARG A 126 2.19 -5.38 17.97
CA ARG A 126 3.16 -4.61 17.16
C ARG A 126 2.82 -4.68 15.69
N LEU A 127 2.87 -3.53 15.02
CA LEU A 127 2.62 -3.35 13.59
C LEU A 127 3.88 -2.81 12.90
N THR A 128 4.40 -3.56 11.95
CA THR A 128 5.33 -3.05 10.93
C THR A 128 4.60 -2.88 9.61
N ASP A 129 4.64 -1.68 9.04
CA ASP A 129 4.09 -1.41 7.71
C ASP A 129 5.21 -1.43 6.66
N ARG A 130 4.87 -1.85 5.42
CA ARG A 130 5.81 -2.06 4.33
C ARG A 130 5.20 -1.75 2.97
N ASP A 131 5.99 -1.07 2.13
CA ASP A 131 5.78 -1.04 0.68
C ASP A 131 6.72 -2.06 0.01
N VAL A 132 6.21 -2.81 -0.96
CA VAL A 132 6.93 -3.95 -1.58
C VAL A 132 6.77 -3.92 -3.09
N LEU A 133 7.86 -4.17 -3.82
CA LEU A 133 7.82 -4.44 -5.25
C LEU A 133 8.00 -5.95 -5.46
N LEU A 134 6.95 -6.62 -5.92
CA LEU A 134 7.01 -8.01 -6.36
C LEU A 134 7.36 -8.11 -7.83
N ALA A 135 8.18 -9.09 -8.20
CA ALA A 135 8.47 -9.46 -9.58
C ALA A 135 8.24 -10.94 -9.83
N ARG A 136 7.77 -11.27 -11.04
CA ARG A 136 7.71 -12.66 -11.53
C ARG A 136 9.09 -13.29 -11.60
N THR A 137 9.15 -14.58 -11.29
CA THR A 137 10.39 -15.38 -11.26
C THR A 137 10.31 -16.65 -12.11
N ASP A 138 9.15 -16.92 -12.69
CA ASP A 138 8.84 -18.08 -13.53
C ASP A 138 9.11 -17.85 -15.03
N LEU A 139 9.50 -16.64 -15.42
CA LEU A 139 9.83 -16.30 -16.79
C LEU A 139 11.33 -16.51 -17.06
N PRO A 140 11.73 -16.97 -18.27
CA PRO A 140 13.14 -17.02 -18.65
C PRO A 140 13.78 -15.63 -18.55
N THR A 141 15.02 -15.55 -18.03
CA THR A 141 15.73 -14.26 -17.82
C THR A 141 15.85 -13.43 -19.11
N ARG A 142 15.96 -14.08 -20.27
CA ARG A 142 15.96 -13.40 -21.58
C ARG A 142 14.64 -12.72 -21.95
N ALA A 143 13.53 -13.19 -21.37
CA ALA A 143 12.21 -12.64 -21.59
C ALA A 143 11.92 -11.53 -20.58
N PHE A 144 12.21 -11.78 -19.30
CA PHE A 144 11.99 -10.83 -18.23
C PHE A 144 13.07 -10.93 -17.15
N SER A 145 13.62 -9.79 -16.75
CA SER A 145 14.56 -9.69 -15.64
C SER A 145 14.39 -8.38 -14.88
N VAL A 146 14.77 -8.39 -13.61
CA VAL A 146 14.76 -7.21 -12.74
C VAL A 146 16.14 -7.04 -12.11
N THR A 147 16.67 -5.83 -12.17
CA THR A 147 17.97 -5.44 -11.61
C THR A 147 17.86 -4.10 -10.88
N ASN A 148 18.94 -3.65 -10.25
CA ASN A 148 19.02 -2.33 -9.62
C ASN A 148 17.87 -2.06 -8.64
N ALA A 149 17.58 -3.04 -7.79
CA ALA A 149 16.59 -2.89 -6.74
C ALA A 149 17.05 -1.82 -5.74
N GLN A 150 16.16 -0.90 -5.42
CA GLN A 150 16.41 0.26 -4.57
C GLN A 150 15.21 0.48 -3.65
N SER A 151 15.46 1.07 -2.49
CA SER A 151 14.43 1.43 -1.53
C SER A 151 14.93 2.57 -0.67
N ALA A 152 14.06 3.52 -0.34
CA ALA A 152 14.36 4.54 0.65
C ALA A 152 13.09 5.05 1.33
N GLN A 153 13.24 5.53 2.56
CA GLN A 153 12.23 6.37 3.20
C GLN A 153 12.37 7.80 2.67
N PHE A 154 11.26 8.53 2.61
CA PHE A 154 11.28 9.96 2.33
C PHE A 154 11.93 10.74 3.49
N GLN A 155 12.51 11.89 3.16
CA GLN A 155 13.02 12.84 4.14
C GLN A 155 11.87 13.59 4.81
N ASN A 156 10.80 13.89 4.08
CA ASN A 156 9.60 14.52 4.63
C ASN A 156 8.66 13.47 5.25
N PHE A 157 8.29 13.70 6.51
CA PHE A 157 7.39 12.83 7.29
C PHE A 157 6.48 13.65 8.19
N VAL A 158 5.40 13.04 8.69
CA VAL A 158 4.53 13.68 9.68
C VAL A 158 5.05 13.36 11.09
N PRO A 159 5.45 14.38 11.88
CA PRO A 159 5.70 14.18 13.31
C PRO A 159 4.36 14.11 14.05
N LEU A 160 4.14 13.04 14.81
CA LEU A 160 2.98 12.88 15.68
C LEU A 160 3.34 13.11 17.13
N CYS A 161 2.58 14.00 17.76
CA CYS A 161 2.59 14.23 19.20
C CYS A 161 1.40 13.51 19.82
N LEU A 162 1.65 12.41 20.52
CA LEU A 162 0.66 11.63 21.23
C LEU A 162 1.00 11.67 22.72
N ALA A 163 0.08 12.12 23.57
CA ALA A 163 0.34 12.35 24.99
C ALA A 163 0.97 11.15 25.75
N LEU A 164 0.84 9.93 25.22
CA LEU A 164 1.39 8.69 25.79
C LEU A 164 2.59 8.10 25.04
N LEU A 165 2.82 8.52 23.79
CA LEU A 165 3.78 7.90 22.87
C LEU A 165 4.79 8.91 22.26
N GLY A 166 4.55 10.23 22.35
CA GLY A 166 5.50 11.31 21.95
C GLY A 166 5.06 12.78 22.16
N CYS A 167 6.04 13.70 22.36
CA CYS A 167 6.02 15.17 22.63
C CYS A 167 5.80 15.64 24.10
N PRO A 168 6.38 16.80 24.50
CA PRO A 168 7.49 16.95 25.47
C PRO A 168 7.37 16.17 26.79
N PRO A 169 8.49 15.65 27.34
CA PRO A 169 9.88 15.88 26.90
C PRO A 169 10.39 14.91 25.81
N ASN A 170 9.59 13.94 25.35
CA ASN A 170 10.01 12.94 24.37
C ASN A 170 9.93 13.45 22.92
N PRO A 171 10.77 12.95 21.99
CA PRO A 171 10.64 13.27 20.57
C PRO A 171 9.28 12.82 20.01
N PRO A 172 8.78 13.48 18.94
CA PRO A 172 7.58 13.02 18.24
C PRO A 172 7.80 11.65 17.61
N LEU A 173 6.72 10.87 17.51
CA LEU A 173 6.70 9.69 16.66
C LEU A 173 6.80 10.13 15.19
N GLN A 174 7.61 9.43 14.41
CA GLN A 174 7.85 9.78 13.01
C GLN A 174 7.03 8.84 12.10
N VAL A 175 5.92 9.32 11.55
CA VAL A 175 5.16 8.55 10.55
C VAL A 175 5.85 8.69 9.21
N LYS A 176 6.73 7.73 8.91
CA LYS A 176 7.51 7.74 7.68
C LYS A 176 6.74 7.08 6.54
N ARG A 177 6.99 7.54 5.31
CA ARG A 177 6.62 6.87 4.07
C ARG A 177 7.88 6.60 3.26
N GLY A 178 7.77 5.84 2.18
CA GLY A 178 8.93 5.50 1.36
C GLY A 178 8.57 5.10 -0.06
N TRP A 179 9.58 4.62 -0.75
CA TRP A 179 9.44 4.07 -2.09
C TRP A 179 10.36 2.87 -2.28
N VAL A 180 9.95 2.01 -3.20
CA VAL A 180 10.72 0.89 -3.71
C VAL A 180 10.85 1.06 -5.22
N ALA A 181 11.98 0.68 -5.79
CA ALA A 181 12.21 0.77 -7.22
C ALA A 181 13.04 -0.39 -7.73
N ALA A 182 12.89 -0.71 -9.01
CA ALA A 182 13.81 -1.57 -9.73
C ALA A 182 13.78 -1.26 -11.22
N ASP A 183 14.85 -1.64 -11.94
CA ASP A 183 14.89 -1.57 -13.39
C ASP A 183 14.42 -2.92 -13.95
N ALA A 184 13.38 -2.89 -14.77
CA ALA A 184 12.72 -4.07 -15.31
C ALA A 184 12.93 -4.15 -16.81
N THR A 185 13.55 -5.24 -17.26
CA THR A 185 13.82 -5.51 -18.67
C THR A 185 12.82 -6.52 -19.20
N LEU A 186 12.07 -6.15 -20.24
CA LEU A 186 11.14 -7.03 -20.96
C LEU A 186 11.60 -7.11 -22.43
N HIS A 187 11.98 -8.30 -22.88
CA HIS A 187 12.47 -8.54 -24.25
C HIS A 187 13.52 -7.51 -24.72
N GLY A 188 14.51 -7.21 -23.87
CA GLY A 188 15.60 -6.28 -24.16
C GLY A 188 15.30 -4.79 -23.95
N ARG A 189 14.07 -4.43 -23.56
CA ARG A 189 13.67 -3.04 -23.27
C ARG A 189 13.54 -2.83 -21.77
N THR A 190 14.21 -1.81 -21.24
CA THR A 190 14.27 -1.55 -19.79
C THR A 190 13.45 -0.33 -19.41
N ALA A 191 12.70 -0.43 -18.32
CA ALA A 191 12.03 0.70 -17.68
C ALA A 191 12.31 0.71 -16.17
N ARG A 192 12.44 1.90 -15.59
CA ARG A 192 12.43 2.12 -14.14
C ARG A 192 11.01 1.96 -13.63
N VAL A 193 10.77 1.04 -12.70
CA VAL A 193 9.48 0.87 -12.04
C VAL A 193 9.63 1.27 -10.58
N VAL A 194 8.80 2.19 -10.12
CA VAL A 194 8.76 2.70 -8.75
C VAL A 194 7.40 2.40 -8.15
N SER A 195 7.37 2.01 -6.88
CA SER A 195 6.14 1.95 -6.10
C SER A 195 6.24 2.68 -4.77
N THR A 196 5.14 3.27 -4.32
CA THR A 196 5.10 4.14 -3.13
C THR A 196 3.68 4.23 -2.57
N HIS A 197 3.58 4.62 -1.30
CA HIS A 197 2.36 5.07 -0.63
C HIS A 197 2.59 6.48 -0.05
N LEU A 198 1.97 7.51 -0.63
CA LEU A 198 2.16 8.89 -0.16
C LEU A 198 1.32 9.23 1.06
N GLU A 199 1.80 10.15 1.90
CA GLU A 199 1.18 10.50 3.17
C GLU A 199 -0.24 11.10 3.03
N PRO A 200 -1.29 10.53 3.66
CA PRO A 200 -2.66 11.08 3.56
C PRO A 200 -2.94 12.28 4.48
N ALA A 201 -2.26 12.39 5.63
CA ALA A 201 -2.69 13.30 6.70
C ALA A 201 -2.23 14.75 6.53
N SER A 202 -1.21 15.00 5.71
CA SER A 202 -0.61 16.33 5.54
C SER A 202 -0.34 16.62 4.07
N ARG A 203 -1.12 17.55 3.50
CA ARG A 203 -0.93 18.02 2.11
C ARG A 203 0.51 18.45 1.84
N THR A 204 1.10 19.23 2.75
CA THR A 204 2.47 19.75 2.58
C THR A 204 3.50 18.63 2.54
N VAL A 205 3.39 17.64 3.44
CA VAL A 205 4.30 16.49 3.47
C VAL A 205 4.08 15.62 2.23
N GLN A 206 2.84 15.35 1.87
CA GLN A 206 2.50 14.54 0.70
C GLN A 206 3.07 15.13 -0.60
N GLU A 207 2.89 16.44 -0.81
CA GLU A 207 3.39 17.13 -2.01
C GLU A 207 4.93 17.18 -2.02
N ALA A 208 5.58 17.32 -0.86
CA ALA A 208 7.02 17.24 -0.74
C ALA A 208 7.55 15.83 -1.07
N GLN A 209 6.88 14.77 -0.61
CA GLN A 209 7.21 13.38 -0.98
C GLN A 209 7.07 13.14 -2.48
N ALA A 210 6.04 13.69 -3.13
CA ALA A 210 5.90 13.63 -4.58
C ALA A 210 7.07 14.34 -5.31
N ALA A 211 7.56 15.46 -4.78
CA ALA A 211 8.75 16.13 -5.30
C ALA A 211 10.03 15.29 -5.09
N GLU A 212 10.18 14.62 -3.95
CA GLU A 212 11.29 13.70 -3.68
C GLU A 212 11.30 12.51 -4.65
N LEU A 213 10.13 11.99 -5.04
CA LEU A 213 10.05 10.95 -6.08
C LEU A 213 10.64 11.44 -7.41
N LEU A 214 10.29 12.67 -7.81
CA LEU A 214 10.70 13.28 -9.07
C LEU A 214 12.20 13.60 -9.13
N THR A 215 12.82 13.97 -8.01
CA THR A 215 14.26 14.27 -7.94
C THR A 215 15.11 13.04 -7.59
N GLY A 216 14.50 12.01 -7.01
CA GLY A 216 15.14 10.74 -6.65
C GLY A 216 14.83 9.60 -7.62
N PRO A 217 14.02 8.60 -7.25
CA PRO A 217 13.88 7.35 -8.01
C PRO A 217 13.26 7.50 -9.40
N LEU A 218 12.52 8.58 -9.66
CA LEU A 218 11.98 8.91 -10.99
C LEU A 218 12.89 9.87 -11.78
N ASN A 219 14.00 10.36 -11.22
CA ASN A 219 15.00 11.13 -11.97
C ASN A 219 15.91 10.17 -12.75
N THR A 220 15.44 9.72 -13.91
CA THR A 220 16.11 8.71 -14.73
C THR A 220 15.93 9.00 -16.21
N THR A 221 16.90 8.54 -17.01
CA THR A 221 16.83 8.55 -18.48
C THR A 221 16.05 7.37 -19.04
N LEU A 222 15.76 6.35 -18.23
CA LEU A 222 14.91 5.23 -18.63
C LEU A 222 13.44 5.68 -18.75
N PRO A 223 12.64 5.03 -19.62
CA PRO A 223 11.19 5.06 -19.47
C PRO A 223 10.80 4.67 -18.04
N ALA A 224 9.79 5.33 -17.47
CA ALA A 224 9.45 5.18 -16.06
C ALA A 224 7.98 4.80 -15.87
N VAL A 225 7.72 3.95 -14.88
CA VAL A 225 6.39 3.58 -14.42
C VAL A 225 6.31 3.84 -12.91
N LEU A 226 5.29 4.56 -12.46
CA LEU A 226 4.98 4.76 -11.05
C LEU A 226 3.69 4.02 -10.70
N LEU A 227 3.74 3.19 -9.66
CA LEU A 227 2.65 2.38 -9.13
C LEU A 227 2.37 2.81 -7.70
N GLY A 228 1.14 3.13 -7.33
CA GLY A 228 0.88 3.32 -5.91
C GLY A 228 -0.42 3.98 -5.56
N ASP A 229 -0.68 3.99 -4.27
CA ASP A 229 -1.62 4.88 -3.61
C ASP A 229 -0.93 6.22 -3.35
N LEU A 230 -1.36 7.25 -4.08
CA LEU A 230 -0.77 8.59 -3.96
C LEU A 230 -1.53 9.48 -2.97
N ASN A 231 -2.63 8.99 -2.37
CA ASN A 231 -3.53 9.77 -1.52
C ASN A 231 -3.90 11.15 -2.10
N SER A 232 -3.91 11.25 -3.43
CA SER A 232 -4.08 12.48 -4.20
C SER A 232 -5.12 12.23 -5.26
N ALA A 233 -6.22 12.97 -5.25
CA ALA A 233 -7.35 12.76 -6.14
C ALA A 233 -7.06 13.24 -7.56
N ALA A 234 -7.43 12.42 -8.55
CA ALA A 234 -7.04 12.63 -9.94
C ALA A 234 -7.70 13.86 -10.56
N GLY A 235 -7.04 15.02 -10.51
CA GLY A 235 -7.61 16.27 -11.03
C GLY A 235 -8.90 16.66 -10.32
N GLY A 236 -9.05 16.31 -9.04
CA GLY A 236 -10.24 16.62 -8.24
C GLY A 236 -11.37 15.58 -8.31
N VAL A 237 -11.23 14.51 -9.12
CA VAL A 237 -12.28 13.48 -9.26
C VAL A 237 -12.48 12.73 -7.93
N GLY A 238 -13.65 12.95 -7.31
CA GLY A 238 -13.96 12.37 -6.01
C GLY A 238 -13.12 12.92 -4.87
N ALA A 239 -12.51 14.10 -5.03
CA ALA A 239 -11.64 14.66 -4.02
C ALA A 239 -12.38 14.94 -2.70
N THR A 240 -11.75 14.56 -1.61
CA THR A 240 -12.08 14.99 -0.24
C THR A 240 -11.08 16.06 0.19
N PRO A 241 -11.30 16.76 1.31
CA PRO A 241 -10.33 17.75 1.79
C PRO A 241 -8.91 17.20 1.97
N SER A 242 -8.76 15.93 2.37
CA SER A 242 -7.46 15.27 2.55
C SER A 242 -6.82 14.84 1.23
N SER A 243 -7.61 14.44 0.22
CA SER A 243 -7.07 14.01 -1.08
C SER A 243 -7.00 15.11 -2.15
N ALA A 244 -7.55 16.30 -1.88
CA ALA A 244 -7.40 17.47 -2.74
C ALA A 244 -5.98 18.05 -2.63
N THR A 245 -5.00 17.41 -3.26
CA THR A 245 -3.58 17.80 -3.24
C THR A 245 -3.02 17.93 -4.66
N GLN A 246 -1.82 18.52 -4.79
CA GLN A 246 -1.15 18.70 -6.08
C GLN A 246 -0.25 17.52 -6.49
N SER A 247 -0.08 16.50 -5.66
CA SER A 247 0.86 15.39 -5.92
C SER A 247 0.66 14.73 -7.29
N HIS A 248 -0.59 14.37 -7.64
CA HIS A 248 -0.90 13.81 -8.96
C HIS A 248 -0.67 14.83 -10.10
N ALA A 249 -1.08 16.08 -9.91
CA ALA A 249 -0.90 17.14 -10.92
C ALA A 249 0.59 17.43 -11.19
N ASN A 250 1.42 17.45 -10.15
CA ASN A 250 2.86 17.65 -10.24
C ASN A 250 3.54 16.52 -11.03
N LEU A 251 3.11 15.27 -10.83
CA LEU A 251 3.61 14.13 -11.60
C LEU A 251 3.25 14.25 -13.09
N LEU A 252 2.01 14.67 -13.40
CA LEU A 252 1.61 14.91 -14.80
C LEU A 252 2.39 16.07 -15.42
N ALA A 253 2.60 17.16 -14.68
CA ALA A 253 3.41 18.29 -15.13
C ALA A 253 4.88 17.89 -15.40
N ALA A 254 5.40 16.90 -14.67
CA ALA A 254 6.71 16.29 -14.90
C ALA A 254 6.75 15.29 -16.08
N GLY A 255 5.69 15.26 -16.89
CA GLY A 255 5.61 14.48 -18.13
C GLY A 255 5.05 13.07 -17.98
N PHE A 256 4.57 12.68 -16.78
CA PHE A 256 3.85 11.43 -16.63
C PHE A 256 2.46 11.49 -17.29
N LYS A 257 2.00 10.35 -17.77
CA LYS A 257 0.66 10.10 -18.28
C LYS A 257 -0.02 9.08 -17.39
N ASP A 258 -1.32 9.24 -17.19
CA ASP A 258 -2.14 8.33 -16.40
C ASP A 258 -2.69 7.20 -17.29
N ALA A 259 -2.35 5.96 -16.97
CA ALA A 259 -2.80 4.78 -17.72
C ALA A 259 -4.31 4.54 -17.64
N TRP A 260 -4.97 4.97 -16.54
CA TRP A 260 -6.42 4.89 -16.43
C TRP A 260 -7.07 5.85 -17.42
N THR A 261 -6.78 7.15 -17.30
CA THR A 261 -7.35 8.19 -18.16
C THR A 261 -7.03 7.94 -19.64
N ALA A 262 -5.83 7.46 -19.96
CA ALA A 262 -5.43 7.15 -21.33
C ALA A 262 -6.23 6.00 -21.98
N THR A 263 -6.80 5.08 -21.20
CA THR A 263 -7.49 3.88 -21.71
C THR A 263 -8.98 3.82 -21.35
N ARG A 264 -9.42 4.65 -20.39
CA ARG A 264 -10.78 4.72 -19.84
C ARG A 264 -11.24 6.19 -19.65
N PRO A 265 -11.16 7.07 -20.65
CA PRO A 265 -11.31 8.52 -20.47
C PRO A 265 -12.69 8.99 -19.98
N ARG A 266 -13.71 8.12 -20.02
CA ARG A 266 -15.08 8.42 -19.57
C ARG A 266 -15.45 7.76 -18.24
N ASP A 267 -14.55 6.98 -17.66
CA ASP A 267 -14.76 6.30 -16.38
C ASP A 267 -13.98 7.04 -15.29
N PRO A 268 -14.64 7.53 -14.21
CA PRO A 268 -13.96 8.19 -13.10
C PRO A 268 -12.88 7.35 -12.43
N GLY A 269 -13.00 6.01 -12.48
CA GLY A 269 -11.97 5.09 -12.00
C GLY A 269 -11.77 5.03 -10.50
N PHE A 270 -12.79 5.30 -9.69
CA PHE A 270 -12.69 5.27 -8.23
C PHE A 270 -12.05 3.99 -7.68
N THR A 271 -11.13 4.16 -6.74
CA THR A 271 -10.36 3.11 -6.07
C THR A 271 -10.46 3.13 -4.55
N CYS A 272 -10.98 4.20 -3.92
CA CYS A 272 -11.08 4.34 -2.46
C CYS A 272 -12.45 4.93 -2.04
N CYS A 273 -13.04 4.60 -0.89
CA CYS A 273 -12.65 3.54 0.05
C CYS A 273 -13.88 2.75 0.50
N GLN A 274 -13.68 1.47 0.79
CA GLN A 274 -14.69 0.64 1.48
C GLN A 274 -14.75 1.00 2.97
N ALA A 275 -15.72 0.44 3.68
CA ALA A 275 -15.82 0.62 5.13
C ALA A 275 -14.63 -0.08 5.84
N PRO A 276 -14.17 0.42 7.00
CA PRO A 276 -13.02 -0.17 7.73
C PRO A 276 -13.18 -1.64 8.14
N ASP A 277 -14.41 -2.15 8.24
CA ASP A 277 -14.68 -3.56 8.54
C ASP A 277 -14.78 -4.44 7.27
N LEU A 278 -14.72 -3.82 6.09
CA LEU A 278 -14.84 -4.42 4.76
C LEU A 278 -16.17 -5.15 4.48
N ARG A 279 -17.22 -4.91 5.27
CA ARG A 279 -18.50 -5.64 5.18
C ARG A 279 -19.61 -4.89 4.45
N ASN A 280 -19.40 -3.62 4.11
CA ASN A 280 -20.40 -2.82 3.41
C ASN A 280 -20.95 -3.56 2.17
N LEU A 281 -22.27 -3.68 2.08
CA LEU A 281 -22.91 -4.53 1.06
C LEU A 281 -22.63 -4.05 -0.36
N ALA A 282 -22.74 -2.74 -0.61
CA ALA A 282 -22.42 -2.10 -1.88
C ALA A 282 -21.05 -1.42 -1.78
N SER A 283 -20.32 -1.40 -2.89
CA SER A 283 -19.02 -0.73 -2.98
C SER A 283 -19.16 0.77 -2.65
N GLN A 284 -18.30 1.29 -1.79
CA GLN A 284 -18.30 2.69 -1.34
C GLN A 284 -17.17 3.52 -2.00
N LEU A 285 -16.51 2.98 -3.03
CA LEU A 285 -15.42 3.65 -3.72
C LEU A 285 -15.93 4.91 -4.45
N THR A 286 -15.46 6.07 -3.99
CA THR A 286 -15.87 7.41 -4.46
C THR A 286 -14.70 8.32 -4.79
N GLN A 287 -13.46 7.93 -4.46
CA GLN A 287 -12.24 8.68 -4.74
C GLN A 287 -11.33 7.86 -5.67
N ARG A 288 -10.55 8.52 -6.52
CA ARG A 288 -9.48 7.86 -7.30
C ARG A 288 -8.13 8.36 -6.84
N ILE A 289 -7.42 7.53 -6.08
CA ILE A 289 -6.13 7.86 -5.45
C ILE A 289 -5.04 6.81 -5.71
N ASP A 290 -5.38 5.70 -6.36
CA ASP A 290 -4.42 4.67 -6.79
C ASP A 290 -4.13 4.79 -8.28
N TYR A 291 -2.87 4.62 -8.68
CA TYR A 291 -2.42 4.95 -10.02
C TYR A 291 -1.43 3.96 -10.63
N VAL A 292 -1.48 3.89 -11.96
CA VAL A 292 -0.38 3.46 -12.82
C VAL A 292 -0.04 4.65 -13.72
N LEU A 293 1.02 5.36 -13.40
CA LEU A 293 1.52 6.47 -14.23
C LEU A 293 2.74 6.01 -15.04
N TYR A 294 2.94 6.59 -16.22
CA TYR A 294 4.07 6.27 -17.08
C TYR A 294 4.66 7.49 -17.79
N ARG A 295 5.97 7.47 -18.07
CA ARG A 295 6.70 8.52 -18.81
C ARG A 295 7.73 7.88 -19.75
N GLY A 296 8.06 8.57 -20.84
CA GLY A 296 9.00 8.11 -21.87
C GLY A 296 8.34 7.20 -22.90
N ASP A 297 9.12 6.30 -23.50
CA ASP A 297 8.71 5.40 -24.58
C ASP A 297 7.81 4.24 -24.11
N ILE A 298 6.70 4.59 -23.48
CA ILE A 298 5.68 3.67 -22.98
C ILE A 298 4.30 4.10 -23.51
N THR A 299 3.45 3.13 -23.81
CA THR A 299 2.03 3.37 -24.09
C THR A 299 1.15 2.43 -23.27
N ALA A 300 0.16 2.97 -22.57
CA ALA A 300 -0.89 2.16 -21.95
C ALA A 300 -1.83 1.59 -23.02
N ARG A 301 -2.02 0.27 -23.01
CA ARG A 301 -2.89 -0.46 -23.97
C ARG A 301 -4.25 -0.79 -23.38
N ALA A 302 -4.26 -1.14 -22.10
CA ALA A 302 -5.48 -1.40 -21.35
C ALA A 302 -5.23 -1.17 -19.87
N THR A 303 -6.23 -0.66 -19.17
CA THR A 303 -6.26 -0.64 -17.71
C THR A 303 -7.59 -1.20 -17.21
N GLN A 304 -7.52 -1.97 -16.13
CA GLN A 304 -8.65 -2.59 -15.45
C GLN A 304 -8.55 -2.34 -13.94
N ARG A 305 -9.68 -2.03 -13.34
CA ARG A 305 -9.85 -1.99 -11.88
C ARG A 305 -10.23 -3.38 -11.38
N VAL A 306 -9.60 -3.82 -10.28
CA VAL A 306 -9.81 -5.13 -9.65
C VAL A 306 -10.23 -4.97 -8.19
N GLY A 307 -10.93 -5.95 -7.63
CA GLY A 307 -11.37 -5.91 -6.23
C GLY A 307 -12.47 -4.89 -5.93
N ALA A 308 -13.33 -4.62 -6.91
CA ALA A 308 -14.35 -3.55 -6.83
C ALA A 308 -15.76 -4.03 -7.15
N ARG A 309 -15.93 -5.28 -7.57
CA ARG A 309 -17.22 -5.87 -7.96
C ARG A 309 -17.71 -6.80 -6.86
N GLN A 310 -19.03 -7.02 -6.79
CA GLN A 310 -19.63 -7.95 -5.83
C GLN A 310 -19.03 -9.36 -5.88
N ALA A 311 -18.72 -9.83 -7.08
CA ALA A 311 -18.09 -11.13 -7.30
C ALA A 311 -16.61 -11.20 -6.83
N ASP A 312 -15.98 -10.06 -6.53
CA ASP A 312 -14.60 -10.02 -6.04
C ASP A 312 -14.53 -10.20 -4.51
N ARG A 313 -15.67 -10.21 -3.79
CA ARG A 313 -15.71 -10.38 -2.32
C ARG A 313 -15.32 -11.80 -1.92
N THR A 314 -14.77 -11.94 -0.72
CA THR A 314 -14.47 -13.25 -0.13
C THR A 314 -15.74 -14.07 0.09
N PRO A 315 -15.64 -15.41 0.29
CA PRO A 315 -16.77 -16.23 0.70
C PRO A 315 -17.51 -15.74 1.94
N SER A 316 -16.79 -15.16 2.92
CA SER A 316 -17.36 -14.51 4.11
C SER A 316 -17.95 -13.11 3.87
N GLY A 317 -17.90 -12.62 2.63
CA GLY A 317 -18.46 -11.34 2.24
C GLY A 317 -17.57 -10.13 2.53
N LEU A 318 -16.26 -10.30 2.71
CA LEU A 318 -15.34 -9.16 2.87
C LEU A 318 -14.92 -8.63 1.50
N TRP A 319 -14.79 -7.31 1.36
CA TRP A 319 -14.02 -6.75 0.24
C TRP A 319 -12.55 -7.21 0.32
N PRO A 320 -11.84 -7.41 -0.81
CA PRO A 320 -10.44 -7.85 -0.78
C PRO A 320 -9.50 -6.90 -0.04
N SER A 321 -9.81 -5.61 -0.11
CA SER A 321 -9.10 -4.49 0.52
C SER A 321 -10.09 -3.31 0.63
N ASP A 322 -9.79 -2.32 1.44
CA ASP A 322 -10.55 -1.06 1.47
C ASP A 322 -10.35 -0.26 0.18
N HIS A 323 -9.29 -0.57 -0.57
CA HIS A 323 -9.06 -0.06 -1.91
C HIS A 323 -9.39 -1.10 -2.99
N ALA A 324 -9.68 -0.62 -4.20
CA ALA A 324 -9.56 -1.40 -5.43
C ALA A 324 -8.15 -1.26 -6.02
N GLY A 325 -7.68 -2.32 -6.71
CA GLY A 325 -6.39 -2.30 -7.40
C GLY A 325 -6.49 -1.86 -8.85
N LEU A 326 -5.34 -1.53 -9.46
CA LEU A 326 -5.24 -1.28 -10.91
C LEU A 326 -4.24 -2.23 -11.58
N LYS A 327 -4.70 -2.88 -12.65
CA LYS A 327 -3.89 -3.66 -13.59
C LYS A 327 -3.82 -2.93 -14.92
N SER A 328 -2.61 -2.62 -15.37
CA SER A 328 -2.38 -2.00 -16.68
C SER A 328 -1.47 -2.87 -17.54
N LEU A 329 -1.86 -3.04 -18.80
CA LEU A 329 -1.00 -3.55 -19.87
C LEU A 329 -0.28 -2.38 -20.51
N LEU A 330 1.04 -2.35 -20.37
CA LEU A 330 1.90 -1.31 -20.93
C LEU A 330 2.75 -1.91 -22.07
N ARG A 331 2.94 -1.15 -23.15
CA ARG A 331 3.89 -1.48 -24.22
C ARG A 331 5.11 -0.58 -24.10
N LEU A 332 6.29 -1.18 -23.97
CA LEU A 332 7.59 -0.51 -24.09
C LEU A 332 7.97 -0.48 -25.58
N HIS A 333 8.41 0.68 -26.07
CA HIS A 333 8.82 0.87 -27.48
C HIS A 333 10.32 0.94 -27.67
#